data_AF-A0A7S1VCV1-F1
#
_entry.id   AF-A0A7S1VCV1-F1
#
_cell.length_a   1.000
_cell.length_b   1.000
_cell.length_c   1.000
_cell.angle_alpha   90.00
_cell.angle_beta   90.00
_cell.angle_gamma   90.00
#
_symmetry.space_group_name_H-M   'P 1'
#
loop_
_entity.id
_entity.type
_entity.pdbx_description
1 polymer ?
#
loop_
_entity_poly.entity_id
_entity_poly.type
_entity_poly.pdbx_seq_one_letter_code
_entity_poly.pdbx_strand_id
1 'polypeptide(L)'
;KREGDTGSSAVQVIALTTRIQQMQKHLSIHRKDHSGRRGLEAMYVTRRKMLDYMERKDFEMYRRVVQTLGLTRTPPVKYIHNKRKDQKKILEKRKNKKLMLKRKKKKAMR
;
A
#
# COMPACT_ATOMS: atom_id res chain seq x y z
N LYS A 1 -0.42 25.08 -5.39
CA LYS A 1 -1.22 24.34 -6.40
C LYS A 1 -1.30 25.26 -7.63
N ARG A 2 -0.93 24.80 -8.83
CA ARG A 2 -1.08 25.62 -10.05
C ARG A 2 -2.40 25.27 -10.70
N GLU A 3 -3.15 26.26 -11.15
CA GLU A 3 -4.34 26.04 -11.96
C GLU A 3 -3.91 25.44 -13.30
N GLY A 4 -4.56 24.35 -13.73
CA GLY A 4 -4.21 23.63 -14.96
C GLY A 4 -3.12 22.56 -14.85
N ASP A 5 -2.69 22.17 -13.65
CA ASP A 5 -1.76 21.04 -13.50
C ASP A 5 -2.43 19.72 -13.87
N THR A 6 -2.05 19.16 -15.01
CA THR A 6 -2.50 17.85 -15.52
C THR A 6 -1.46 16.75 -15.30
N GLY A 7 -0.23 17.11 -14.90
CA GLY A 7 0.92 16.23 -14.89
C GLY A 7 1.29 15.67 -13.52
N SER A 8 0.81 16.28 -12.42
CA SER A 8 1.17 15.79 -11.09
C SER A 8 0.64 14.39 -10.79
N SER A 9 1.43 13.63 -10.03
CA SER A 9 1.08 12.27 -9.61
C SER A 9 -0.28 12.21 -8.90
N ALA A 10 -0.65 13.25 -8.15
CA ALA A 10 -1.95 13.33 -7.49
C ALA A 10 -3.11 13.37 -8.51
N VAL A 11 -3.01 14.21 -9.54
CA VAL A 11 -4.04 14.34 -10.59
C VAL A 11 -4.15 13.05 -11.39
N GLN A 12 -3.01 12.42 -11.72
CA GLN A 12 -2.99 11.12 -12.40
C GLN A 12 -3.66 10.02 -11.57
N VAL A 13 -3.43 9.96 -10.26
CA VAL A 13 -4.11 8.99 -9.36
C VAL A 13 -5.62 9.20 -9.32
N ILE A 14 -6.07 10.47 -9.27
CA ILE A 14 -7.50 10.81 -9.28
C ILE A 14 -8.12 10.36 -10.61
N ALA A 15 -7.55 10.75 -11.74
CA ALA A 15 -8.05 10.38 -13.07
C ALA A 15 -8.11 8.86 -13.27
N LEU A 16 -7.06 8.15 -12.84
CA LEU A 16 -6.99 6.69 -12.92
C LEU A 16 -8.06 6.03 -12.02
N THR A 17 -8.33 6.60 -10.86
CA THR A 17 -9.38 6.11 -9.94
C THR A 17 -10.76 6.27 -10.56
N THR A 18 -11.07 7.42 -11.17
CA THR A 18 -12.33 7.63 -11.89
C THR A 18 -12.50 6.62 -13.03
N ARG A 19 -11.44 6.37 -13.80
CA ARG A 19 -11.45 5.38 -14.89
C ARG A 19 -11.68 3.95 -14.39
N ILE A 20 -11.04 3.57 -13.27
CA ILE A 20 -11.25 2.27 -12.62
C ILE A 20 -12.72 2.10 -12.24
N GLN A 21 -13.35 3.13 -11.64
CA GLN A 21 -14.77 3.07 -11.25
C GLN A 21 -15.69 2.91 -12.47
N GLN A 22 -15.43 3.60 -13.57
CA GLN A 22 -16.17 3.46 -14.82
C GLN A 22 -16.02 2.04 -15.41
N MET A 23 -14.79 1.54 -15.48
CA MET A 23 -14.48 0.19 -15.96
C MET A 23 -15.14 -0.90 -15.11
N GLN A 24 -15.16 -0.73 -13.77
CA GLN A 24 -15.86 -1.65 -12.89
C GLN A 24 -17.35 -1.73 -13.18
N LYS A 25 -18.02 -0.58 -13.41
CA LYS A 25 -19.43 -0.54 -13.79
C LYS A 25 -19.64 -1.25 -15.13
N HIS A 26 -18.83 -0.97 -16.14
CA HIS A 26 -18.91 -1.61 -17.44
C HIS A 26 -18.77 -3.15 -17.33
N LEU A 27 -17.75 -3.64 -16.63
CA LEU A 27 -17.51 -5.08 -16.47
C LEU A 27 -18.52 -5.78 -15.58
N SER A 28 -19.23 -5.05 -14.71
CA SER A 28 -20.35 -5.63 -13.94
C SER A 28 -21.51 -6.08 -14.83
N ILE A 29 -21.72 -5.35 -15.94
CA ILE A 29 -22.72 -5.67 -16.98
C ILE A 29 -22.13 -6.71 -17.96
N HIS A 30 -20.89 -6.50 -18.41
CA HIS A 30 -20.23 -7.35 -19.41
C HIS A 30 -19.29 -8.38 -18.78
N ARG A 31 -19.85 -9.38 -18.09
CA ARG A 31 -19.07 -10.40 -17.35
C ARG A 31 -18.12 -11.25 -18.20
N LYS A 32 -18.39 -11.39 -19.51
CA LYS A 32 -17.57 -12.19 -20.45
C LYS A 32 -16.41 -11.40 -21.07
N ASP A 33 -16.28 -10.10 -20.78
CA ASP A 33 -15.14 -9.31 -21.26
C ASP A 33 -13.88 -9.56 -20.42
N HIS A 34 -13.15 -10.62 -20.78
CA HIS A 34 -11.89 -10.98 -20.15
C HIS A 34 -10.74 -10.02 -20.48
N SER A 35 -10.80 -9.35 -21.63
CA SER A 35 -9.77 -8.39 -22.04
C SER A 35 -9.90 -7.08 -21.26
N GLY A 36 -11.12 -6.58 -21.08
CA GLY A 36 -11.39 -5.43 -20.22
C GLY A 36 -11.05 -5.70 -18.76
N ARG A 37 -11.28 -6.92 -18.25
CA ARG A 37 -10.87 -7.31 -16.89
C ARG A 37 -9.36 -7.28 -16.70
N ARG A 38 -8.58 -7.77 -17.68
CA ARG A 38 -7.10 -7.65 -17.67
C ARG A 38 -6.65 -6.18 -17.69
N GLY A 39 -7.31 -5.36 -18.51
CA GLY A 39 -7.06 -3.91 -18.54
C GLY A 39 -7.34 -3.24 -17.19
N LEU A 40 -8.44 -3.62 -16.52
CA LEU A 40 -8.78 -3.13 -15.19
C LEU A 40 -7.73 -3.52 -14.14
N GLU A 41 -7.27 -4.77 -14.14
CA GLU A 41 -6.19 -5.23 -13.26
C GLU A 41 -4.89 -4.45 -13.48
N ALA A 42 -4.52 -4.20 -14.74
CA ALA A 42 -3.36 -3.38 -15.07
C ALA A 42 -3.51 -1.94 -14.51
N MET A 43 -4.69 -1.33 -14.62
CA MET A 43 -4.97 -0.01 -14.03
C MET A 43 -4.82 -0.02 -12.50
N TYR A 44 -5.28 -1.06 -11.81
CA TYR A 44 -5.08 -1.22 -10.36
C TYR A 44 -3.60 -1.27 -9.98
N VAL A 45 -2.80 -2.05 -10.72
CA VAL A 45 -1.35 -2.15 -10.50
C VAL A 45 -0.66 -0.81 -10.73
N THR A 46 -1.01 -0.11 -11.80
CA THR A 46 -0.46 1.23 -12.10
C THR A 46 -0.80 2.24 -11.01
N ARG A 47 -2.05 2.26 -10.53
CA ARG A 47 -2.45 3.13 -9.42
C ARG A 47 -1.65 2.84 -8.16
N ARG A 48 -1.42 1.56 -7.85
CA ARG A 48 -0.61 1.14 -6.71
C ARG A 48 0.82 1.65 -6.81
N LYS A 49 1.48 1.47 -7.96
CA LYS A 49 2.84 1.96 -8.21
C LYS A 49 2.94 3.48 -8.06
N MET A 50 1.93 4.21 -8.54
CA MET A 50 1.87 5.67 -8.42
C MET A 50 1.76 6.11 -6.95
N LEU A 51 0.92 5.45 -6.17
CA LEU A 51 0.77 5.70 -4.73
C LEU A 51 2.07 5.38 -3.96
N ASP A 52 2.75 4.27 -4.29
CA ASP A 52 4.04 3.92 -3.69
C ASP A 52 5.15 4.94 -4.06
N TYR A 53 5.11 5.52 -5.26
CA TYR A 53 6.02 6.62 -5.64
C TYR A 53 5.72 7.89 -4.86
N MET A 54 4.44 8.28 -4.76
CA MET A 54 4.02 9.45 -4.01
C MET A 54 4.39 9.35 -2.54
N GLU A 55 4.18 8.20 -1.89
CA GLU A 55 4.55 7.98 -0.49
C GLU A 55 6.05 8.21 -0.23
N ARG A 56 6.90 7.81 -1.17
CA ARG A 56 8.36 7.97 -1.06
C ARG A 56 8.81 9.41 -1.27
N LYS A 57 8.11 10.17 -2.11
CA LYS A 57 8.50 11.54 -2.51
C LYS A 57 7.88 12.61 -1.61
N ASP A 58 6.59 12.46 -1.30
CA ASP A 58 5.81 13.40 -0.49
C ASP A 58 4.70 12.64 0.26
N PHE A 59 4.98 12.35 1.53
CA PHE A 59 4.06 11.62 2.39
C PHE A 59 2.79 12.41 2.71
N GLU A 60 2.87 13.74 2.80
CA GLU A 60 1.73 14.57 3.15
C GLU A 60 0.72 14.62 2.00
N MET A 61 1.21 14.79 0.77
CA MET A 61 0.37 14.74 -0.43
C MET A 61 -0.25 13.36 -0.61
N TYR A 62 0.52 12.28 -0.38
CA TYR A 62 0.01 10.91 -0.37
C TYR A 62 -1.16 10.76 0.60
N ARG A 63 -0.99 11.18 1.87
CA ARG A 63 -2.05 11.07 2.89
C ARG A 63 -3.32 11.81 2.47
N ARG A 64 -3.18 13.04 1.95
CA ARG A 64 -4.32 13.84 1.48
C ARG A 64 -5.06 13.13 0.34
N VAL A 65 -4.36 12.65 -0.68
CA VAL A 65 -4.97 11.97 -1.84
C VAL A 65 -5.69 10.69 -1.43
N VAL A 66 -5.07 9.90 -0.56
CA VAL A 66 -5.65 8.65 -0.04
C VAL A 66 -6.93 8.91 0.74
N GLN A 67 -6.93 9.94 1.59
CA GLN A 67 -8.09 10.33 2.38
C GLN A 67 -9.23 10.86 1.49
N THR A 68 -8.92 11.69 0.50
CA THR A 68 -9.92 12.21 -0.45
C THR A 68 -10.57 11.10 -1.28
N LEU A 69 -9.79 10.10 -1.71
CA LEU A 69 -10.29 9.02 -2.57
C LEU A 69 -10.84 7.82 -1.78
N GLY A 70 -10.79 7.84 -0.44
CA GLY A 70 -11.23 6.73 0.41
C GLY A 70 -10.47 5.42 0.15
N LEU A 71 -9.23 5.49 -0.33
CA LEU A 71 -8.47 4.30 -0.73
C LEU A 71 -7.81 3.66 0.49
N THR A 72 -8.15 2.42 0.83
CA THR A 72 -7.41 1.67 1.85
C THR A 72 -6.15 1.09 1.24
N ARG A 73 -4.98 1.48 1.75
CA ARG A 73 -3.73 0.84 1.36
C ARG A 73 -3.64 -0.53 2.01
N THR A 74 -3.81 -1.58 1.22
CA THR A 74 -3.18 -2.86 1.53
C THR A 74 -1.69 -2.72 1.19
N PRO A 75 -0.79 -2.74 2.19
CA PRO A 75 0.65 -2.68 1.89
C PRO A 75 0.98 -3.79 0.90
N PRO A 76 1.85 -3.53 -0.09
CA PRO A 76 2.33 -4.58 -0.98
C PRO A 76 2.75 -5.77 -0.15
N VAL A 77 2.26 -6.96 -0.52
CA VAL A 77 2.93 -8.20 -0.14
C VAL A 77 4.33 -8.01 -0.72
N LYS A 78 5.27 -7.58 0.12
CA LYS A 78 6.59 -7.16 -0.34
C LYS A 78 7.16 -8.34 -1.10
N TYR A 79 7.47 -8.17 -2.39
CA TYR A 79 8.50 -8.98 -2.99
C TYR A 79 9.76 -8.75 -2.15
N ILE A 80 10.05 -9.76 -1.33
CA ILE A 80 11.23 -10.10 -0.55
C ILE A 80 12.21 -8.93 -0.37
N HIS A 81 12.04 -8.15 0.70
CA HIS A 81 13.18 -7.50 1.33
C HIS A 81 13.93 -8.59 2.10
N ASN A 82 15.12 -8.96 1.61
CA ASN A 82 16.14 -9.79 2.23
C ASN A 82 15.70 -10.57 3.51
N LYS A 83 15.03 -11.73 3.35
CA LYS A 83 14.48 -12.59 4.43
C LYS A 83 15.43 -12.74 5.64
N ARG A 84 16.75 -12.71 5.41
CA ARG A 84 17.78 -12.82 6.46
C ARG A 84 17.80 -11.65 7.46
N LYS A 85 17.62 -10.39 7.04
CA LYS A 85 17.68 -9.22 7.95
C LYS A 85 16.42 -9.11 8.81
N ASP A 86 15.26 -9.40 8.23
CA ASP A 86 13.98 -9.37 8.93
C ASP A 86 13.84 -10.55 9.90
N GLN A 87 14.26 -11.76 9.52
CA GLN A 87 14.32 -12.91 10.44
C GLN A 87 15.28 -12.66 11.60
N LYS A 88 16.47 -12.07 11.36
CA LYS A 88 17.41 -11.69 12.44
C LYS A 88 16.77 -10.71 13.41
N LYS A 89 16.12 -9.64 12.93
CA LYS A 89 15.40 -8.67 13.78
C LYS A 89 14.27 -9.30 14.59
N ILE A 90 13.51 -10.22 14.00
CA ILE A 90 12.42 -10.94 14.69
C ILE A 90 12.97 -11.86 15.77
N LEU A 91 14.05 -12.60 15.49
CA LEU A 91 14.72 -13.48 16.44
C LEU A 91 15.32 -12.70 17.62
N GLU A 92 15.94 -11.55 17.34
CA GLU A 92 16.54 -10.68 18.35
C GLU A 92 15.48 -10.07 19.29
N LYS A 93 14.35 -9.59 18.74
CA LYS A 93 13.19 -9.17 19.55
C LYS A 93 12.67 -10.30 20.44
N ARG A 94 12.61 -11.55 19.94
CA ARG A 94 12.20 -12.73 20.72
C ARG A 94 13.19 -13.05 21.85
N LYS A 95 14.49 -12.99 21.59
CA LYS A 95 15.54 -13.20 22.60
C LYS A 95 15.44 -12.16 23.72
N ASN A 96 15.32 -10.87 23.37
CA ASN A 96 15.19 -9.78 24.34
C ASN A 96 13.91 -9.89 25.18
N LYS A 97 12.78 -10.28 24.56
CA LYS A 97 11.52 -10.54 25.28
C LYS A 97 11.64 -11.70 26.28
N LYS A 98 12.31 -12.80 25.90
CA LYS A 98 12.54 -13.96 26.78
C LYS A 98 13.43 -13.58 27.97
N LEU A 99 14.48 -12.78 27.75
CA LEU A 99 15.34 -12.27 28.81
C LEU A 99 14.57 -11.37 29.81
N MET A 100 13.74 -10.47 29.28
CA MET A 100 12.85 -9.62 30.09
C MET A 100 11.90 -10.43 30.97
N LEU A 101 11.25 -11.47 30.42
CA LEU A 101 10.38 -12.35 31.20
C LEU A 101 11.15 -13.11 32.29
N LYS A 102 12.36 -13.61 31.99
CA LYS A 102 13.22 -14.25 32.99
C LYS A 102 13.60 -13.29 34.12
N ARG A 103 13.95 -12.05 33.80
CA ARG A 103 14.26 -11.00 34.79
C ARG A 103 13.03 -10.67 35.66
N LYS A 104 11.84 -10.53 35.07
CA LYS A 104 10.59 -10.33 35.80
C LYS A 104 10.27 -11.49 36.75
N LYS A 105 10.38 -12.74 36.27
CA LYS A 105 10.18 -13.93 37.13
C LYS A 105 11.20 -14.00 38.26
N LYS A 106 12.49 -13.74 38.01
CA LYS A 106 13.53 -13.72 39.06
C LYS A 106 13.29 -12.62 40.10
N LYS A 107 12.79 -11.46 39.68
CA LYS A 107 12.42 -10.37 40.62
C LYS A 107 11.19 -10.72 41.46
N ALA A 108 10.22 -11.47 40.91
CA ALA A 108 9.03 -11.89 41.64
C ALA A 108 9.26 -13.07 42.61
N MET A 109 10.40 -13.78 42.49
CA MET A 109 10.81 -14.85 43.41
C MET A 109 11.76 -14.37 44.52
N ARG A 110 12.06 -13.07 44.56
CA ARG A 110 12.77 -12.40 45.65
C ARG A 110 11.76 -11.57 46.43
#